data_AF-A0A0N0T852-F1
#
_entry.id   AF-A0A0N0T852-F1
#
_cell.length_a   1.000
_cell.length_b   1.000
_cell.length_c   1.000
_cell.angle_alpha   90.00
_cell.angle_beta   90.00
_cell.angle_gamma   90.00
#
_symmetry.space_group_name_H-M   'P 1'
#
loop_
_entity.id
_entity.type
_entity.pdbx_description
1 polymer ?
#
loop_
_entity_poly.entity_id
_entity_poly.type
_entity_poly.pdbx_seq_one_letter_code
_entity_poly.pdbx_strand_id
1 'polypeptide(L)'
;MTRRQNFCPQIYWNIGFAAADYAELLPWWAGVAQGTGTKLYVGEALYKAGDPAQPAAWQDPAELSRHLTLAKEHPEARGHVFFAAREVREDKIGAMARVVADHYQPLARTPR
;
A
#
# COMPACT_ATOMS: atom_id res chain seq x y z
N MET A 1 -4.39 -2.27 31.43
CA MET A 1 -3.66 -2.70 30.21
C MET A 1 -4.56 -2.45 29.01
N THR A 2 -4.25 -1.45 28.17
CA THR A 2 -4.99 -1.22 26.92
C THR A 2 -4.47 -2.20 25.86
N ARG A 3 -5.30 -3.11 25.36
CA ARG A 3 -4.91 -4.01 24.26
C ARG A 3 -4.60 -3.16 23.03
N ARG A 4 -3.35 -3.22 22.53
CA ARG A 4 -3.00 -2.66 21.23
C ARG A 4 -3.46 -3.64 20.16
N GLN A 5 -4.58 -3.35 19.53
CA GLN A 5 -5.08 -4.10 18.38
C GLN A 5 -4.46 -3.52 17.10
N ASN A 6 -4.17 -4.35 16.11
CA ASN A 6 -3.76 -3.90 14.77
C ASN A 6 -4.80 -4.43 13.77
N PHE A 7 -5.05 -3.70 12.68
CA PHE A 7 -5.93 -4.19 11.62
C PHE A 7 -5.34 -3.90 10.24
N CYS A 8 -5.81 -4.66 9.25
CA CYS A 8 -5.32 -4.60 7.88
C CYS A 8 -6.50 -4.59 6.89
N PRO A 9 -7.06 -3.42 6.54
CA PRO A 9 -8.11 -3.35 5.56
C PRO A 9 -7.53 -3.68 4.17
N GLN A 10 -8.30 -4.39 3.36
CA GLN A 10 -7.94 -4.70 1.98
C GLN A 10 -8.43 -3.58 1.07
N ILE A 11 -7.54 -2.62 0.76
CA ILE A 11 -7.86 -1.49 -0.12
C ILE A 11 -7.43 -1.87 -1.53
N TYR A 12 -8.20 -2.74 -2.18
CA TYR A 12 -7.84 -3.39 -3.44
C TYR A 12 -8.34 -2.64 -4.68
N TRP A 13 -8.39 -1.32 -4.59
CA TRP A 13 -8.83 -0.43 -5.66
C TRP A 13 -7.70 0.53 -6.02
N ASN A 14 -7.69 0.98 -7.27
CA ASN A 14 -6.72 1.97 -7.74
C ASN A 14 -7.15 3.38 -7.33
N ILE A 15 -6.20 4.30 -7.31
CA ILE A 15 -6.47 5.74 -7.18
C ILE A 15 -7.37 6.18 -8.34
N GLY A 16 -8.40 6.97 -8.02
CA GLY A 16 -9.39 7.47 -8.97
C GLY A 16 -10.49 6.47 -9.33
N PHE A 17 -10.58 5.31 -8.68
CA PHE A 17 -11.69 4.38 -8.91
C PHE A 17 -12.98 4.89 -8.28
N ALA A 18 -13.92 5.40 -9.09
CA ALA A 18 -15.10 6.14 -8.64
C ALA A 18 -15.94 5.47 -7.54
N ALA A 19 -16.08 4.14 -7.53
CA ALA A 19 -16.91 3.45 -6.55
C ALA A 19 -16.19 3.18 -5.21
N ALA A 20 -14.85 3.22 -5.18
CA ALA A 20 -14.05 2.85 -4.03
C ALA A 20 -12.62 3.39 -4.19
N ASP A 21 -12.46 4.71 -4.25
CA ASP A 21 -11.17 5.33 -4.52
C ASP A 21 -10.19 5.04 -3.37
N TYR A 22 -9.00 4.53 -3.71
CA TYR A 22 -7.93 4.35 -2.73
C TYR A 22 -7.63 5.65 -1.98
N ALA A 23 -7.67 6.79 -2.69
CA ALA A 23 -7.38 8.11 -2.14
C ALA A 23 -8.43 8.60 -1.13
N GLU A 24 -9.63 8.04 -1.13
CA GLU A 24 -10.68 8.31 -0.15
C GLU A 24 -10.65 7.31 1.01
N LEU A 25 -10.47 6.03 0.69
CA LEU A 25 -10.53 4.94 1.66
C LEU A 25 -9.37 4.95 2.65
N LEU A 26 -8.16 5.29 2.20
CA LEU A 26 -6.99 5.33 3.06
C LEU A 26 -7.12 6.40 4.17
N PRO A 27 -7.44 7.68 3.87
CA PRO A 27 -7.73 8.68 4.91
C PRO A 27 -8.86 8.25 5.85
N TRP A 28 -9.91 7.61 5.32
CA TRP A 28 -11.02 7.13 6.14
C TRP A 28 -10.56 6.09 7.18
N TRP A 29 -9.79 5.09 6.76
CA TRP A 29 -9.23 4.09 7.68
C TRP A 29 -8.20 4.68 8.66
N ALA A 30 -7.41 5.66 8.23
CA ALA A 30 -6.51 6.39 9.12
C ALA A 30 -7.31 7.11 10.22
N GLY A 31 -8.42 7.75 9.87
CA GLY A 31 -9.34 8.38 10.83
C GLY A 31 -9.92 7.40 11.85
N VAL A 32 -10.24 6.16 11.44
CA VAL A 32 -10.69 5.10 12.36
C VAL A 32 -9.60 4.72 13.37
N ALA A 33 -8.32 4.74 12.98
CA ALA A 33 -7.21 4.41 13.87
C ALA A 33 -6.75 5.58 14.76
N GLN A 34 -7.08 6.83 14.39
CA GLN A 34 -6.58 8.03 15.04
C GLN A 34 -6.90 8.07 16.55
N GLY A 35 -5.90 8.37 17.38
CA GLY A 35 -6.06 8.51 18.84
C GLY A 35 -6.30 7.20 19.61
N THR A 36 -6.47 6.07 18.93
CA THR A 36 -6.77 4.78 19.58
C THR A 36 -5.52 4.01 20.03
N GLY A 37 -4.35 4.33 19.45
CA GLY A 37 -3.12 3.56 19.62
C GLY A 37 -3.07 2.25 18.82
N THR A 38 -4.10 1.99 18.00
CA THR A 38 -4.13 0.89 17.03
C THR A 38 -3.27 1.20 15.82
N LYS A 39 -2.58 0.18 15.29
CA LYS A 39 -1.77 0.31 14.07
C LYS A 39 -2.57 -0.14 12.86
N LEU A 40 -2.63 0.69 11.83
CA LEU A 40 -3.17 0.37 10.51
C LEU A 40 -2.04 -0.16 9.62
N TYR A 41 -2.27 -1.30 8.98
CA TYR A 41 -1.43 -1.82 7.89
C TYR A 41 -2.28 -1.90 6.63
N VAL A 42 -1.88 -1.30 5.51
CA VAL A 42 -2.74 -1.27 4.32
C VAL A 42 -2.55 -2.54 3.50
N GLY A 43 -3.63 -3.26 3.21
CA GLY A 43 -3.61 -4.39 2.29
C GLY A 43 -3.59 -3.91 0.84
N GLU A 44 -2.54 -4.24 0.11
CA GLU A 44 -2.29 -3.81 -1.28
C GLU A 44 -2.58 -4.94 -2.28
N ALA A 45 -3.29 -4.63 -3.37
CA ALA A 45 -3.67 -5.60 -4.40
C ALA A 45 -2.59 -5.83 -5.45
N LEU A 46 -1.39 -6.26 -5.04
CA LEU A 46 -0.29 -6.52 -5.97
C LEU A 46 -0.66 -7.49 -7.10
N TYR A 47 -1.52 -8.48 -6.82
CA TYR A 47 -1.95 -9.45 -7.80
C TYR A 47 -2.68 -8.86 -9.03
N LYS A 48 -3.22 -7.64 -8.90
CA LYS A 48 -3.86 -6.92 -10.01
C LYS A 48 -2.85 -6.24 -10.93
N ALA A 49 -1.65 -5.94 -10.45
CA ALA A 49 -0.64 -5.25 -11.25
C ALA A 49 -0.20 -6.11 -12.45
N GLY A 50 -0.43 -5.59 -13.66
CA GLY A 50 -0.11 -6.30 -14.90
C GLY A 50 -1.04 -7.48 -15.22
N ASP A 51 -2.17 -7.62 -14.54
CA ASP A 51 -3.22 -8.56 -14.95
C ASP A 51 -4.04 -7.93 -16.09
N PRO A 52 -4.08 -8.53 -17.30
CA PRO A 52 -4.79 -7.96 -18.45
C PRO A 52 -6.30 -7.86 -18.25
N ALA A 53 -6.88 -8.54 -17.26
CA ALA A 53 -8.28 -8.41 -16.90
C ALA A 53 -8.60 -7.15 -16.06
N GLN A 54 -7.57 -6.43 -15.60
CA GLN A 54 -7.72 -5.26 -14.73
C GLN A 54 -7.72 -3.94 -15.52
N PRO A 55 -8.34 -2.88 -14.96
CA PRO A 55 -8.29 -1.53 -15.54
C PRO A 55 -6.89 -1.01 -15.84
N ALA A 56 -6.80 -0.02 -16.73
CA ALA A 56 -5.55 0.57 -17.20
C ALA A 56 -4.62 1.07 -16.07
N ALA A 57 -5.17 1.56 -14.96
CA ALA A 57 -4.39 2.00 -13.80
C ALA A 57 -3.49 0.88 -13.26
N TRP A 58 -3.96 -0.38 -13.26
CA TRP A 58 -3.18 -1.53 -12.81
C TRP A 58 -2.12 -2.00 -13.81
N GLN A 59 -2.08 -1.41 -15.01
CA GLN A 59 -1.01 -1.65 -15.98
C GLN A 59 0.14 -0.64 -15.81
N ASP A 60 -0.05 0.40 -15.01
CA ASP A 60 1.02 1.34 -14.67
C ASP A 60 1.84 0.80 -13.48
N PRO A 61 3.14 0.51 -13.66
CA PRO A 61 3.98 0.01 -12.57
C PRO A 61 4.13 1.00 -11.41
N ALA A 62 3.77 2.27 -11.58
CA ALA A 62 3.81 3.27 -10.53
C ALA A 62 2.56 3.30 -9.62
N GLU A 63 1.49 2.56 -9.93
CA GLU A 63 0.23 2.63 -9.17
C GLU A 63 0.42 2.31 -7.69
N LEU A 64 1.02 1.16 -7.38
CA LEU A 64 1.32 0.77 -6.00
C LEU A 64 2.33 1.70 -5.31
N SER A 65 3.25 2.30 -6.05
CA SER A 65 4.16 3.31 -5.49
C SER A 65 3.42 4.60 -5.11
N ARG A 66 2.41 5.00 -5.89
CA ARG A 66 1.53 6.13 -5.52
C ARG A 66 0.71 5.82 -4.27
N HIS A 67 0.21 4.59 -4.11
CA HIS A 67 -0.45 4.16 -2.88
C HIS A 67 0.45 4.37 -1.65
N LEU A 68 1.69 3.91 -1.70
CA LEU A 68 2.67 4.08 -0.62
C LEU A 68 3.08 5.55 -0.41
N THR A 69 3.11 6.35 -1.47
CA THR A 69 3.35 7.79 -1.36
C THR A 69 2.24 8.46 -0.57
N LEU A 70 0.97 8.18 -0.90
CA LEU A 70 -0.17 8.71 -0.19
C LEU A 70 -0.21 8.24 1.28
N ALA A 71 0.09 6.96 1.53
CA ALA A 71 0.13 6.42 2.90
C ALA A 71 1.14 7.12 3.82
N LYS A 72 2.23 7.69 3.27
CA LYS A 72 3.19 8.47 4.07
C LYS A 72 2.58 9.74 4.66
N GLU A 73 1.48 10.25 4.11
CA GLU A 73 0.77 11.42 4.62
C GLU A 73 -0.08 11.10 5.86
N HIS A 74 -0.25 9.82 6.19
CA HIS A 74 -1.08 9.34 7.31
C HIS A 74 -0.21 8.59 8.34
N PRO A 75 0.18 9.21 9.47
CA PRO A 75 1.01 8.59 10.51
C PRO A 75 0.44 7.30 11.12
N GLU A 76 -0.88 7.11 11.02
CA GLU A 76 -1.59 5.90 11.44
C GLU A 76 -1.28 4.70 10.53
N ALA A 77 -0.98 4.92 9.25
CA ALA A 77 -0.58 3.90 8.30
C ALA A 77 0.88 3.49 8.56
N ARG A 78 1.06 2.33 9.20
CA ARG A 78 2.37 1.86 9.69
C ARG A 78 3.10 0.90 8.77
N GLY A 79 2.49 0.55 7.64
CA GLY A 79 3.08 -0.33 6.65
C GLY A 79 2.04 -0.90 5.70
N HIS A 80 2.50 -1.78 4.82
CA HIS A 80 1.71 -2.36 3.74
C HIS A 80 1.86 -3.88 3.73
N VAL A 81 0.80 -4.58 3.32
CA VAL A 81 0.76 -6.04 3.17
C VAL A 81 0.34 -6.33 1.73
N PHE A 82 1.26 -6.86 0.92
CA PHE A 82 1.02 -7.10 -0.50
C PHE A 82 0.40 -8.47 -0.73
N PHE A 83 -0.79 -8.49 -1.33
CA PHE A 83 -1.43 -9.72 -1.76
C PHE A 83 -1.20 -9.97 -3.26
N ALA A 84 -0.54 -11.05 -3.68
CA ALA A 84 0.05 -12.13 -2.89
C ALA A 84 1.58 -12.26 -3.09
N ALA A 85 2.20 -13.09 -2.25
CA ALA A 85 3.63 -13.36 -2.28
C ALA A 85 4.10 -13.95 -3.63
N ARG A 86 3.20 -14.59 -4.38
CA ARG A 86 3.49 -15.07 -5.73
C ARG A 86 3.83 -13.89 -6.65
N GLU A 87 3.04 -12.82 -6.62
CA GLU A 87 3.24 -11.67 -7.50
C GLU A 87 4.38 -10.76 -7.05
N VAL A 88 4.81 -10.85 -5.80
CA VAL A 88 6.10 -10.26 -5.37
C VAL A 88 7.26 -10.87 -6.16
N ARG A 89 7.22 -12.18 -6.44
CA ARG A 89 8.26 -12.88 -7.20
C ARG A 89 8.07 -12.73 -8.71
N GLU A 90 6.84 -12.80 -9.21
CA GLU A 90 6.57 -12.70 -10.65
C GLU A 90 6.76 -11.29 -11.17
N ASP A 91 6.31 -10.29 -10.40
CA ASP A 91 6.40 -8.85 -10.68
C ASP A 91 6.25 -8.48 -12.17
N LYS A 92 5.13 -8.92 -12.77
CA LYS A 92 4.90 -8.97 -14.22
C LYS A 92 5.25 -7.69 -14.98
N ILE A 93 5.06 -6.54 -14.35
CA ILE A 93 5.29 -5.22 -14.95
C ILE A 93 6.33 -4.38 -14.18
N GLY A 94 7.00 -4.94 -13.17
CA GLY A 94 7.97 -4.22 -12.34
C GLY A 94 7.36 -3.31 -11.27
N ALA A 95 6.10 -3.53 -10.89
CA ALA A 95 5.40 -2.71 -9.90
C ALA A 95 5.98 -2.89 -8.49
N MET A 96 6.32 -4.12 -8.09
CA MET A 96 6.93 -4.38 -6.79
C MET A 96 8.39 -3.89 -6.76
N ALA A 97 9.14 -4.09 -7.84
CA ALA A 97 10.48 -3.53 -7.99
C ALA A 97 10.46 -2.00 -7.83
N ARG A 98 9.45 -1.33 -8.41
CA ARG A 98 9.27 0.12 -8.23
C ARG A 98 8.95 0.50 -6.79
N VAL A 99 8.04 -0.22 -6.13
CA VAL A 99 7.75 -0.04 -4.70
C VAL A 99 9.03 -0.13 -3.85
N VAL A 100 9.85 -1.15 -4.08
CA VAL A 100 11.11 -1.31 -3.36
C VAL A 100 12.06 -0.14 -3.63
N ALA A 101 12.19 0.24 -4.91
CA ALA A 101 13.07 1.32 -5.33
C ALA A 101 12.72 2.66 -4.68
N ASP A 102 11.43 2.98 -4.59
CA ASP A 102 10.96 4.30 -4.15
C ASP A 102 10.73 4.38 -2.63
N HIS A 103 10.49 3.26 -1.95
CA HIS A 103 10.01 3.27 -0.56
C HIS A 103 10.80 2.42 0.43
N TYR A 104 11.54 1.40 -0.02
CA TYR A 104 12.21 0.44 0.86
C TYR A 104 13.73 0.43 0.71
N GLN A 105 14.32 1.47 0.12
CA GLN A 105 15.77 1.64 0.14
C GLN A 105 16.27 1.69 1.58
N PRO A 106 17.29 0.88 1.94
CA PRO A 106 17.92 1.01 3.24
C PRO A 106 18.45 2.44 3.37
N LEU A 107 18.20 3.08 4.50
CA LEU A 107 19.07 4.18 4.91
C LEU A 107 20.46 3.57 5.06
N ALA A 108 21.33 3.80 4.07
CA ALA A 108 22.75 3.51 4.22
C ALA A 108 23.26 4.36 5.39
N ARG A 109 23.32 3.78 6.59
CA ARG A 109 24.11 4.36 7.68
C ARG A 109 25.55 4.05 7.36
N THR A 110 26.24 5.02 6.76
CA THR A 110 27.70 5.02 6.70
C THR A 110 28.22 4.95 8.15
N PRO A 111 29.06 3.98 8.51
CA PRO A 111 29.78 4.01 9.77
C PRO A 111 30.63 5.29 9.82
N ARG A 112 30.61 6.00 10.95
CA ARG A 112 31.65 6.98 11.31
C ARG A 112 32.67 6.30 12.20
#